data_AF-A0A7S3M3U9-F1
#
_entry.id   AF-A0A7S3M3U9-F1
#
_cell.length_a   1.000
_cell.length_b   1.000
_cell.length_c   1.000
_cell.angle_alpha   90.00
_cell.angle_beta   90.00
_cell.angle_gamma   90.00
#
_symmetry.space_group_name_H-M   'P 1'
#
loop_
_entity.id
_entity.type
_entity.pdbx_description
1 polymer ?
#
loop_
_entity_poly.entity_id
_entity_poly.type
_entity_poly.pdbx_seq_one_letter_code
_entity_poly.pdbx_strand_id
1 'polypeptide(L)'
;LWCKLQQPDQMSSFQQASDTIYVHAEAVPVNGFNRATAPSSSSTCNEAGAREYLGGHKWPLGLQNTSINNLAKIPIRFFICDDSGSMILSDGHKLMSTAAGVQKFVTCTRWQELTEGLKFHAGLARAASAPTEFRLLNGGPPIRIGIPDENENARFELLMSKLEQSPSGETPLCRHIREVTDTIRAMEGQLRATGQKACVIIATDG
;
A
#
# COMPACT_ATOMS: atom_id res chain seq x y z
N LEU A 1 13.39 -17.19 26.32
CA LEU A 1 14.05 -17.95 27.40
C LEU A 1 13.11 -19.08 27.80
N TRP A 2 13.61 -20.32 27.79
CA TRP A 2 13.00 -21.57 28.29
C TRP A 2 11.70 -22.10 27.64
N CYS A 3 11.84 -23.20 26.90
CA CYS A 3 11.05 -24.40 27.18
C CYS A 3 11.99 -25.61 27.13
N LYS A 4 11.94 -26.44 28.19
CA LYS A 4 12.91 -27.47 28.54
C LYS A 4 12.74 -28.73 27.69
N LEU A 5 13.88 -29.25 27.24
CA LEU A 5 14.10 -30.62 26.78
C LEU A 5 13.83 -31.62 27.91
N GLN A 6 13.15 -32.71 27.57
CA GLN A 6 13.16 -33.95 28.33
C GLN A 6 13.11 -35.11 27.32
N GLN A 7 14.17 -35.90 27.27
CA GLN A 7 14.18 -37.26 26.71
C GLN A 7 14.24 -38.26 27.86
N PRO A 8 13.75 -39.48 27.64
CA PRO A 8 14.61 -40.63 27.88
C PRO A 8 14.55 -41.67 26.76
N ASP A 9 15.72 -41.97 26.22
CA ASP A 9 16.40 -43.27 26.14
C ASP A 9 15.65 -44.58 25.76
N GLN A 10 16.34 -45.31 24.86
CA GLN A 10 16.45 -46.76 24.66
C GLN A 10 15.62 -47.50 23.58
N MET A 11 16.37 -48.41 22.95
CA MET A 11 16.21 -49.09 21.68
C MET A 11 15.14 -50.19 21.66
N SER A 12 14.55 -50.43 20.48
CA SER A 12 14.20 -51.77 20.01
C SER A 12 13.95 -51.77 18.50
N SER A 13 14.73 -52.58 17.81
CA SER A 13 14.62 -52.94 16.39
C SER A 13 13.25 -53.51 16.02
N PHE A 14 12.62 -52.99 14.97
CA PHE A 14 11.68 -53.74 14.13
C PHE A 14 11.74 -53.19 12.70
N GLN A 15 12.28 -54.01 11.80
CA GLN A 15 12.12 -53.85 10.35
C GLN A 15 10.71 -54.32 9.99
N GLN A 16 9.91 -53.41 9.42
CA GLN A 16 8.77 -53.81 8.62
C GLN A 16 8.57 -52.79 7.50
N ALA A 17 8.68 -53.29 6.26
CA ALA A 17 8.48 -52.52 5.04
C ALA A 17 7.04 -52.01 4.99
N SER A 18 6.87 -50.71 4.77
CA SER A 18 5.60 -50.10 4.42
C SER A 18 5.72 -49.50 3.02
N ASP A 19 4.95 -50.05 2.10
CA ASP A 19 4.77 -49.52 0.74
C ASP A 19 4.25 -48.09 0.80
N THR A 20 5.12 -47.13 0.51
CA THR A 20 4.71 -45.74 0.32
C THR A 20 4.01 -45.63 -1.03
N ILE A 21 2.68 -45.54 -1.02
CA ILE A 21 1.90 -45.08 -2.17
C ILE A 21 2.29 -43.61 -2.42
N TYR A 22 3.05 -43.36 -3.49
CA TYR A 22 3.25 -42.01 -3.99
C TYR A 22 1.93 -41.52 -4.59
N VAL A 23 1.22 -40.66 -3.86
CA VAL A 23 0.18 -39.82 -4.47
C VAL A 23 0.91 -38.69 -5.18
N HIS A 24 1.00 -38.78 -6.51
CA HIS A 24 1.44 -37.67 -7.34
C HIS A 24 0.43 -36.52 -7.16
N ALA A 25 0.80 -35.49 -6.39
CA ALA A 25 0.08 -34.23 -6.38
C ALA A 25 0.51 -33.45 -7.62
N GLU A 26 -0.28 -33.55 -8.68
CA GLU A 26 -0.13 -32.69 -9.86
C GLU A 26 -0.65 -31.29 -9.49
N ALA A 27 0.23 -30.28 -9.55
CA ALA A 27 -0.16 -28.91 -9.26
C ALA A 27 -1.09 -28.41 -10.38
N VAL A 28 -2.38 -28.28 -10.07
CA VAL A 28 -3.35 -27.64 -10.94
C VAL A 28 -2.99 -26.15 -11.01
N PRO A 29 -2.75 -25.56 -12.20
CA PRO A 29 -2.47 -24.14 -12.31
C PRO A 29 -3.71 -23.35 -11.89
N VAL A 30 -3.57 -22.57 -10.82
CA VAL A 30 -4.58 -21.59 -10.42
C VAL A 30 -4.44 -20.40 -11.38
N ASN A 31 -5.11 -20.48 -12.52
CA ASN A 31 -5.27 -19.35 -13.43
C ASN A 31 -6.07 -18.25 -12.71
N GLY A 32 -5.40 -17.18 -12.29
CA GLY A 32 -6.09 -16.05 -11.65
C GLY A 32 -5.24 -14.96 -11.00
N PHE A 33 -3.92 -15.10 -10.93
CA PHE A 33 -3.06 -13.97 -10.55
C PHE A 33 -2.44 -13.36 -11.81
N ASN A 34 -2.92 -12.17 -12.18
CA ASN A 34 -2.21 -11.28 -13.08
C ASN A 34 -0.79 -11.09 -12.53
N ARG A 35 0.13 -11.88 -13.07
CA ARG A 35 1.57 -11.80 -12.82
C ARG A 35 1.94 -10.38 -13.23
N ALA A 36 2.31 -9.55 -12.27
CA ALA A 36 2.78 -8.20 -12.54
C ALA A 36 3.93 -8.31 -13.55
N THR A 37 3.66 -7.98 -14.80
CA THR A 37 4.69 -7.72 -15.79
C THR A 37 5.47 -6.53 -15.25
N ALA A 38 6.78 -6.72 -15.09
CA ALA A 38 7.67 -5.65 -14.68
C ALA A 38 7.43 -4.45 -15.62
N PRO A 39 7.15 -3.24 -15.10
CA PRO A 39 6.93 -2.09 -15.95
C PRO A 39 8.19 -1.88 -16.80
N SER A 40 8.00 -1.86 -18.12
CA SER A 40 9.04 -1.58 -19.11
C SER A 40 9.69 -0.22 -18.79
N SER A 41 11.00 -0.17 -18.97
CA SER A 41 11.97 0.76 -18.42
C SER A 41 11.90 2.23 -18.87
N SER A 42 10.72 2.87 -18.85
CA SER A 42 10.59 4.34 -18.90
C SER A 42 9.15 4.81 -18.63
N SER A 43 8.54 4.47 -17.49
CA SER A 43 7.34 5.22 -17.06
C SER A 43 7.79 6.59 -16.58
N THR A 44 7.97 7.52 -17.51
CA THR A 44 8.21 8.93 -17.19
C THR A 44 6.96 9.46 -16.50
N CYS A 45 7.11 9.89 -15.25
CA CYS A 45 6.02 10.53 -14.53
C CYS A 45 5.50 11.73 -15.34
N ASN A 46 4.19 11.98 -15.29
CA ASN A 46 3.57 13.17 -15.86
C ASN A 46 3.90 14.39 -14.99
N GLU A 47 5.08 14.99 -15.21
CA GLU A 47 5.54 16.14 -14.43
C GLU A 47 4.61 17.36 -14.57
N ALA A 48 4.03 17.56 -15.75
CA ALA A 48 3.09 18.66 -16.00
C ALA A 48 1.83 18.50 -15.15
N GLY A 49 1.22 17.31 -15.16
CA GLY A 49 0.06 16.99 -14.33
C GLY A 49 0.36 17.05 -12.84
N ALA A 50 1.54 16.58 -12.41
CA ALA A 50 1.98 16.73 -11.03
C ALA A 50 2.10 18.20 -10.61
N ARG A 51 2.68 19.04 -11.46
CA ARG A 51 2.87 20.48 -11.20
C ARG A 51 1.54 21.22 -11.13
N GLU A 52 0.62 20.94 -12.05
CA GLU A 52 -0.73 21.49 -12.04
C GLU A 52 -1.47 21.11 -10.75
N TYR A 53 -1.44 19.82 -10.39
CA TYR A 53 -2.11 19.33 -9.19
C TYR A 53 -1.55 19.98 -7.92
N LEU A 54 -0.23 20.01 -7.74
CA LEU A 54 0.40 20.62 -6.57
C LEU A 54 0.21 22.14 -6.52
N GLY A 55 0.24 22.81 -7.68
CA GLY A 55 -0.05 24.23 -7.80
C GLY A 55 -1.49 24.58 -7.40
N GLY A 56 -2.46 23.77 -7.82
CA GLY A 56 -3.86 23.88 -7.41
C GLY A 56 -4.05 23.72 -5.88
N HIS A 57 -3.20 22.94 -5.24
CA HIS A 57 -3.15 22.78 -3.77
C HIS A 57 -2.26 23.80 -3.07
N LYS A 58 -1.81 24.86 -3.77
CA LYS A 58 -1.03 25.98 -3.23
C LYS A 58 0.32 25.57 -2.61
N TRP A 59 0.91 24.46 -3.05
CA TRP A 59 2.25 24.07 -2.61
C TRP A 59 3.29 25.09 -3.10
N PRO A 60 4.26 25.52 -2.27
CA PRO A 60 5.32 26.42 -2.72
C PRO A 60 6.17 25.79 -3.84
N LEU A 61 6.64 26.61 -4.79
CA LEU A 61 7.37 26.12 -5.98
C LEU A 61 8.55 25.21 -5.64
N GLY A 62 9.33 25.53 -4.61
CA GLY A 62 10.45 24.70 -4.16
C GLY A 62 10.02 23.30 -3.68
N LEU A 63 8.87 23.22 -3.01
CA LEU A 63 8.31 21.96 -2.55
C LEU A 63 7.71 21.14 -3.71
N GLN A 64 7.08 21.82 -4.68
CA GLN A 64 6.63 21.17 -5.91
C GLN A 64 7.81 20.53 -6.65
N ASN A 65 8.88 21.30 -6.90
CA ASN A 65 10.07 20.82 -7.60
C ASN A 65 10.71 19.64 -6.86
N THR A 66 10.84 19.73 -5.53
CA THR A 66 11.38 18.63 -4.71
C THR A 66 10.53 17.37 -4.82
N SER A 67 9.20 17.52 -4.77
CA SER A 67 8.27 16.39 -4.88
C SER A 67 8.34 15.73 -6.25
N ILE A 68 8.31 16.52 -7.33
CA ILE A 68 8.41 16.05 -8.71
C ILE A 68 9.75 15.34 -8.96
N ASN A 69 10.86 15.92 -8.51
CA ASN A 69 12.19 15.29 -8.64
C ASN A 69 12.29 13.94 -7.92
N ASN A 70 11.52 13.74 -6.84
CA ASN A 70 11.44 12.47 -6.14
C ASN A 70 10.54 11.45 -6.86
N LEU A 71 9.66 11.87 -7.77
CA LEU A 71 8.81 10.96 -8.52
C LEU A 71 9.62 9.97 -9.35
N ALA A 72 10.61 10.45 -10.10
CA ALA A 72 11.49 9.63 -10.94
C ALA A 72 12.36 8.63 -10.16
N LYS A 73 12.71 8.96 -8.91
CA LYS A 73 13.53 8.11 -8.03
C LYS A 73 12.73 6.97 -7.39
N ILE A 74 11.41 7.13 -7.35
CA ILE A 74 10.50 6.23 -6.64
C ILE A 74 9.48 5.69 -7.65
N PRO A 75 9.79 4.58 -8.35
CA PRO A 75 8.92 4.00 -9.37
C PRO A 75 7.64 3.41 -8.79
N ILE A 76 7.60 3.11 -7.48
CA ILE A 76 6.40 2.61 -6.81
C ILE A 76 6.33 3.10 -5.35
N ARG A 77 5.10 3.45 -4.94
CA ARG A 77 4.75 3.80 -3.55
C ARG A 77 3.73 2.81 -3.02
N PHE A 78 3.88 2.40 -1.78
CA PHE A 78 2.91 1.58 -1.06
C PHE A 78 2.39 2.38 0.14
N PHE A 79 1.10 2.62 0.20
CA PHE A 79 0.41 3.14 1.37
C PHE A 79 -0.25 1.98 2.09
N ILE A 80 0.18 1.68 3.31
CA ILE A 80 -0.50 0.80 4.24
C ILE A 80 -1.27 1.69 5.21
N CYS A 81 -2.59 1.67 5.11
CA CYS A 81 -3.48 2.57 5.82
C CYS A 81 -4.32 1.79 6.81
N ASP A 82 -4.25 2.21 8.07
CA ASP A 82 -5.09 1.70 9.13
C ASP A 82 -6.52 2.18 8.95
N ASP A 83 -7.42 1.23 8.74
CA ASP A 83 -8.87 1.39 8.71
C ASP A 83 -9.52 0.52 9.79
N SER A 84 -8.81 0.22 10.88
CA SER A 84 -9.33 -0.55 12.01
C SER A 84 -10.30 0.27 12.88
N GLY A 85 -11.03 -0.40 13.77
CA GLY A 85 -12.04 0.25 14.61
C GLY A 85 -11.54 1.40 15.50
N SER A 86 -10.25 1.44 15.87
CA SER A 86 -9.68 2.54 16.68
C SER A 86 -9.70 3.88 15.94
N MET A 87 -9.71 3.85 14.61
CA MET A 87 -9.73 5.03 13.76
C MET A 87 -11.06 5.81 13.81
N ILE A 88 -12.09 5.29 14.49
CA ILE A 88 -13.37 5.97 14.70
C ILE A 88 -13.32 7.06 15.78
N LEU A 89 -12.28 7.08 16.61
CA LEU A 89 -12.16 8.03 17.72
C LEU A 89 -12.10 9.47 17.19
N SER A 90 -12.91 10.35 17.80
CA SER A 90 -13.05 11.77 17.45
C SER A 90 -12.03 12.66 18.16
N ASP A 91 -10.76 12.27 18.12
CA ASP A 91 -9.62 13.04 18.63
C ASP A 91 -8.66 13.49 17.52
N GLY A 92 -9.05 13.28 16.25
CA GLY A 92 -8.35 13.82 15.09
C GLY A 92 -8.70 15.29 14.82
N HIS A 93 -7.91 15.92 13.96
CA HIS A 93 -8.07 17.33 13.60
C HIS A 93 -7.92 17.55 12.10
N LYS A 94 -8.89 18.24 11.48
CA LYS A 94 -8.79 18.68 10.08
C LYS A 94 -8.91 20.19 9.96
N LEU A 95 -8.28 20.74 8.94
CA LEU A 95 -8.35 22.16 8.63
C LEU A 95 -9.55 22.43 7.73
N MET A 96 -10.51 23.24 8.19
CA MET A 96 -11.67 23.64 7.39
C MET A 96 -11.68 25.14 7.13
N SER A 97 -12.04 25.50 5.89
CA SER A 97 -12.34 26.88 5.51
C SER A 97 -13.77 27.22 5.87
N THR A 98 -13.97 28.28 6.65
CA THR A 98 -15.30 28.84 6.89
C THR A 98 -15.80 29.62 5.67
N ALA A 99 -17.11 29.89 5.61
CA ALA A 99 -17.69 30.73 4.56
C ALA A 99 -17.06 32.14 4.49
N ALA A 100 -16.45 32.61 5.58
CA ALA A 100 -15.73 33.89 5.66
C ALA A 100 -14.25 33.80 5.23
N GLY A 101 -13.77 32.65 4.74
CA GLY A 101 -12.39 32.44 4.30
C GLY A 101 -11.38 32.19 5.44
N VAL A 102 -11.82 32.19 6.69
CA VAL A 102 -10.99 31.87 7.85
C VAL A 102 -10.76 30.35 7.92
N GLN A 103 -9.50 29.94 8.07
CA GLN A 103 -9.12 28.54 8.33
C GLN A 103 -9.23 28.23 9.82
N LYS A 104 -9.88 27.13 10.17
CA LYS A 104 -10.00 26.68 11.55
C LYS A 104 -9.81 25.16 11.64
N PHE A 105 -9.10 24.70 12.66
CA PHE A 105 -9.07 23.28 13.01
C PHE A 105 -10.40 22.84 13.61
N VAL A 106 -10.94 21.75 13.10
CA VAL A 106 -12.18 21.13 13.57
C VAL A 106 -11.89 19.69 13.95
N THR A 107 -12.39 19.28 15.12
CA THR A 107 -12.32 17.90 15.57
C THR A 107 -13.02 16.98 14.58
N CYS A 108 -12.38 15.87 14.25
CA CYS A 108 -12.90 14.84 13.39
C CYS A 108 -12.44 13.46 13.87
N THR A 109 -12.90 12.40 13.23
CA THR A 109 -12.33 11.08 13.51
C THR A 109 -10.91 10.99 12.97
N ARG A 110 -10.07 10.14 13.58
CA ARG A 110 -8.74 9.81 13.03
C ARG A 110 -8.83 9.36 11.57
N TRP A 111 -9.86 8.59 11.22
CA TRP A 111 -10.14 8.17 9.85
C TRP A 111 -10.45 9.34 8.91
N GLN A 112 -11.26 10.30 9.36
CA GLN A 112 -11.57 11.49 8.55
C GLN A 112 -10.32 12.34 8.28
N GLU A 113 -9.44 12.48 9.27
CA GLU A 113 -8.15 13.14 9.10
C GLU A 113 -7.26 12.39 8.10
N LEU A 114 -7.10 11.07 8.28
CA LEU A 114 -6.27 10.24 7.41
C LEU A 114 -6.77 10.24 5.95
N THR A 115 -8.07 10.03 5.76
CA THR A 115 -8.67 9.93 4.41
C THR A 115 -8.53 11.21 3.60
N GLU A 116 -8.50 12.38 4.24
CA GLU A 116 -8.20 13.65 3.57
C GLU A 116 -6.80 13.64 2.95
N GLY A 117 -5.79 13.20 3.71
CA GLY A 117 -4.44 13.01 3.20
C GLY A 117 -4.35 11.93 2.10
N LEU A 118 -5.05 10.81 2.25
CA LEU A 118 -5.05 9.74 1.24
C LEU A 118 -5.69 10.19 -0.08
N LYS A 119 -6.78 10.96 -0.03
CA LYS A 119 -7.42 11.55 -1.23
C LYS A 119 -6.45 12.47 -1.97
N PHE A 120 -5.71 13.30 -1.25
CA PHE A 120 -4.65 14.14 -1.84
C PHE A 120 -3.58 13.28 -2.54
N HIS A 121 -3.06 12.25 -1.87
CA HIS A 121 -2.04 11.38 -2.45
C HIS A 121 -2.55 10.56 -3.64
N ALA A 122 -3.80 10.11 -3.63
CA ALA A 122 -4.41 9.42 -4.76
C ALA A 122 -4.56 10.37 -5.96
N GLY A 123 -5.01 11.61 -5.72
CA GLY A 123 -5.12 12.61 -6.77
C GLY A 123 -3.76 12.96 -7.38
N LEU A 124 -2.73 13.12 -6.55
CA LEU A 124 -1.36 13.33 -7.00
C LEU A 124 -0.83 12.14 -7.80
N ALA A 125 -1.04 10.91 -7.33
CA ALA A 125 -0.62 9.70 -8.03
C ALA A 125 -1.22 9.61 -9.44
N ARG A 126 -2.52 9.89 -9.55
CA ARG A 126 -3.24 9.93 -10.84
C ARG A 126 -2.71 11.04 -11.74
N ALA A 127 -2.60 12.26 -11.22
CA ALA A 127 -2.15 13.42 -12.00
C ALA A 127 -0.70 13.27 -12.50
N ALA A 128 0.16 12.68 -11.67
CA ALA A 128 1.56 12.48 -11.95
C ALA A 128 1.87 11.19 -12.72
N SER A 129 0.88 10.37 -13.05
CA SER A 129 1.08 8.99 -13.55
C SER A 129 2.14 8.24 -12.73
N ALA A 130 2.03 8.35 -11.41
CA ALA A 130 3.01 7.83 -10.45
C ALA A 130 2.42 6.62 -9.72
N PRO A 131 2.84 5.38 -10.07
CA PRO A 131 2.26 4.16 -9.50
C PRO A 131 2.28 4.16 -7.97
N THR A 132 1.09 4.07 -7.40
CA THR A 132 0.85 4.11 -5.97
C THR A 132 -0.20 3.07 -5.59
N GLU A 133 0.18 2.12 -4.74
CA GLU A 133 -0.69 1.06 -4.23
C GLU A 133 -1.22 1.45 -2.85
N PHE A 134 -2.55 1.55 -2.72
CA PHE A 134 -3.24 1.80 -1.46
C PHE A 134 -3.75 0.48 -0.89
N ARG A 135 -3.32 0.16 0.32
CA ARG A 135 -3.69 -1.02 1.09
C ARG A 135 -4.41 -0.59 2.36
N LEU A 136 -5.72 -0.69 2.36
CA LEU A 136 -6.49 -0.61 3.60
C LEU A 136 -6.33 -1.93 4.36
N LEU A 137 -6.12 -1.88 5.66
CA LEU A 137 -5.85 -3.09 6.44
C LEU A 137 -6.99 -4.11 6.36
N ASN A 138 -8.23 -3.62 6.40
CA ASN A 138 -9.49 -4.39 6.42
C ASN A 138 -10.34 -4.15 5.16
N GLY A 139 -10.13 -3.04 4.45
CA GLY A 139 -10.92 -2.60 3.30
C GLY A 139 -10.73 -3.41 2.01
N GLY A 140 -10.31 -4.67 2.07
CA GLY A 140 -10.22 -5.58 0.92
C GLY A 140 -8.90 -5.51 0.13
N PRO A 141 -8.89 -5.92 -1.16
CA PRO A 141 -7.66 -6.04 -1.93
C PRO A 141 -7.01 -4.66 -2.21
N PRO A 142 -5.67 -4.63 -2.38
CA PRO A 142 -4.94 -3.40 -2.73
C PRO A 142 -5.44 -2.75 -4.02
N ILE A 143 -5.46 -1.42 -4.05
CA ILE A 143 -5.87 -0.63 -5.23
C ILE A 143 -4.68 0.19 -5.73
N ARG A 144 -4.38 0.09 -7.03
CA ARG A 144 -3.30 0.87 -7.66
C ARG A 144 -3.83 2.06 -8.42
N ILE A 145 -3.22 3.22 -8.21
CA ILE A 145 -3.52 4.51 -8.85
C ILE A 145 -2.24 5.02 -9.52
N GLY A 146 -2.38 5.84 -10.57
CA GLY A 146 -1.27 6.39 -11.33
C GLY A 146 -0.75 5.44 -12.41
N ILE A 147 -1.56 4.47 -12.83
CA ILE A 147 -1.26 3.59 -13.97
C ILE A 147 -2.15 4.04 -15.13
N PRO A 148 -1.62 4.68 -16.19
CA PRO A 148 -2.42 5.29 -17.24
C PRO A 148 -2.96 4.24 -18.22
N ASP A 149 -3.96 3.47 -17.77
CA ASP A 149 -4.69 2.47 -18.56
C ASP A 149 -6.21 2.76 -18.53
N GLU A 150 -6.98 1.97 -19.29
CA GLU A 150 -8.44 2.10 -19.41
C GLU A 150 -9.21 1.93 -18.09
N ASN A 151 -8.59 1.31 -17.07
CA ASN A 151 -9.21 1.01 -15.79
C ASN A 151 -8.87 2.03 -14.69
N GLU A 152 -8.02 3.02 -14.96
CA GLU A 152 -7.56 4.01 -13.98
C GLU A 152 -8.72 4.76 -13.31
N ASN A 153 -9.69 5.22 -14.10
CA ASN A 153 -10.86 5.91 -13.56
C ASN A 153 -11.68 5.00 -12.63
N ALA A 154 -11.90 3.75 -13.01
CA ALA A 154 -12.64 2.80 -12.17
C ALA A 154 -11.90 2.49 -10.86
N ARG A 155 -10.57 2.34 -10.89
CA ARG A 155 -9.75 2.14 -9.68
C ARG A 155 -9.78 3.37 -8.77
N PHE A 156 -9.72 4.56 -9.35
CA PHE A 156 -9.79 5.82 -8.59
C PHE A 156 -11.14 5.97 -7.88
N GLU A 157 -12.25 5.80 -8.59
CA GLU A 157 -13.59 5.86 -7.99
C GLU A 157 -13.81 4.77 -6.94
N LEU A 158 -13.30 3.54 -7.19
CA LEU A 158 -13.34 2.48 -6.20
C LEU A 158 -12.59 2.89 -4.92
N LEU A 159 -11.38 3.45 -5.04
CA LEU A 159 -10.64 3.94 -3.87
C LEU A 159 -11.41 5.04 -3.15
N MET A 160 -11.93 6.05 -3.86
CA MET A 160 -12.72 7.13 -3.26
C MET A 160 -13.91 6.56 -2.48
N SER A 161 -14.66 5.62 -3.07
CA SER A 161 -15.80 4.97 -2.42
C SER A 161 -15.42 4.20 -1.15
N LYS A 162 -14.21 3.64 -1.08
CA LYS A 162 -13.71 2.97 0.13
C LYS A 162 -13.30 3.96 1.22
N LEU A 163 -12.71 5.10 0.83
CA LEU A 163 -12.33 6.16 1.78
C LEU A 163 -13.55 6.85 2.40
N GLU A 164 -14.73 6.74 1.80
CA GLU A 164 -16.00 7.21 2.40
C GLU A 164 -16.63 6.21 3.38
N GLN A 165 -16.17 4.96 3.41
CA GLN A 165 -16.68 3.96 4.34
C GLN A 165 -16.11 4.19 5.74
N SER A 166 -16.84 3.73 6.77
CA SER A 166 -16.35 3.79 8.15
C SER A 166 -15.26 2.74 8.38
N PRO A 167 -14.23 3.05 9.19
CA PRO A 167 -13.19 2.09 9.52
C PRO A 167 -13.77 1.00 10.44
N SER A 168 -13.28 -0.23 10.33
CA SER A 168 -13.71 -1.37 11.12
C SER A 168 -12.69 -2.51 11.09
N GLY A 169 -12.82 -3.47 11.99
CA GLY A 169 -11.94 -4.64 12.05
C GLY A 169 -10.69 -4.44 12.91
N GLU A 170 -9.76 -5.38 12.75
CA GLU A 170 -8.52 -5.45 13.52
C GLU A 170 -7.35 -4.76 12.78
N THR A 171 -6.14 -4.86 13.31
CA THR A 171 -4.94 -4.23 12.73
C THR A 171 -3.95 -5.29 12.22
N PRO A 172 -4.22 -6.01 11.11
CA PRO A 172 -3.34 -7.04 10.55
C PRO A 172 -2.07 -6.49 9.88
N LEU A 173 -1.42 -5.48 10.47
CA LEU A 173 -0.30 -4.74 9.91
C LEU A 173 0.87 -5.64 9.50
N CYS A 174 1.22 -6.63 10.33
CA CYS A 174 2.33 -7.54 10.02
C CYS A 174 2.10 -8.34 8.72
N ARG A 175 0.86 -8.68 8.39
CA ARG A 175 0.53 -9.36 7.14
C ARG A 175 0.84 -8.44 5.94
N HIS A 176 0.32 -7.22 5.97
CA HIS A 176 0.50 -6.25 4.88
C HIS A 176 1.97 -5.89 4.67
N ILE A 177 2.73 -5.70 5.75
CA ILE A 177 4.18 -5.43 5.67
C ILE A 177 4.92 -6.58 4.97
N ARG A 178 4.62 -7.85 5.32
CA ARG A 178 5.25 -9.01 4.68
C ARG A 178 4.95 -9.06 3.19
N GLU A 179 3.69 -8.90 2.81
CA GLU A 179 3.27 -8.91 1.40
C GLU A 179 3.91 -7.78 0.58
N VAL A 180 4.01 -6.56 1.12
CA VAL A 180 4.74 -5.46 0.48
C VAL A 180 6.23 -5.78 0.38
N THR A 181 6.81 -6.35 1.44
CA THR A 181 8.23 -6.75 1.46
C THR A 181 8.53 -7.78 0.37
N ASP A 182 7.69 -8.78 0.21
CA ASP A 182 7.85 -9.82 -0.82
C ASP A 182 7.71 -9.24 -2.23
N THR A 183 6.79 -8.28 -2.42
CA THR A 183 6.67 -7.52 -3.67
C THR A 183 7.94 -6.74 -3.97
N ILE A 184 8.51 -6.04 -2.99
CA ILE A 184 9.76 -5.27 -3.16
C ILE A 184 10.94 -6.19 -3.44
N ARG A 185 11.05 -7.33 -2.75
CA ARG A 185 12.10 -8.34 -3.00
C ARG A 185 12.07 -8.84 -4.44
N ALA A 186 10.87 -9.09 -4.98
CA ALA A 186 10.73 -9.54 -6.37
C ALA A 186 11.24 -8.52 -7.41
N MET A 187 11.26 -7.22 -7.08
CA MET A 187 11.76 -6.15 -7.96
C MET A 187 13.12 -5.58 -7.52
N GLU A 188 13.75 -6.13 -6.48
CA GLU A 188 14.97 -5.58 -5.88
C GLU A 188 16.11 -5.43 -6.88
N GLY A 189 16.34 -6.46 -7.72
CA GLY A 189 17.40 -6.44 -8.72
C GLY A 189 17.24 -5.27 -9.71
N GLN A 190 16.02 -5.02 -10.16
CA GLN A 190 15.70 -3.90 -11.05
C GLN A 190 15.92 -2.56 -10.35
N LEU A 191 15.39 -2.39 -9.14
CA LEU A 191 15.52 -1.14 -8.38
C LEU A 191 16.99 -0.78 -8.14
N ARG A 192 17.82 -1.77 -7.79
CA ARG A 192 19.27 -1.56 -7.60
C ARG A 192 19.97 -1.21 -8.90
N ALA A 193 19.66 -1.91 -9.99
CA ALA A 193 20.27 -1.66 -11.30
C ALA A 193 19.96 -0.25 -11.83
N THR A 194 18.80 0.31 -11.51
CA THR A 194 18.38 1.65 -11.95
C THR A 194 18.61 2.75 -10.92
N GLY A 195 19.17 2.43 -9.75
CA GLY A 195 19.38 3.40 -8.65
C GLY A 195 18.07 3.94 -8.04
N GLN A 196 16.97 3.21 -8.22
CA GLN A 196 15.62 3.57 -7.76
C GLN A 196 15.31 2.97 -6.38
N LYS A 197 14.24 3.47 -5.75
CA LYS A 197 13.78 3.01 -4.43
C LYS A 197 12.27 2.77 -4.42
N ALA A 198 11.82 1.68 -3.82
CA ALA A 198 10.41 1.58 -3.41
C ALA A 198 10.18 2.44 -2.16
N CYS A 199 9.04 3.12 -2.08
CA CYS A 199 8.64 3.88 -0.91
C CYS A 199 7.47 3.17 -0.21
N VAL A 200 7.56 3.01 1.11
CA VAL A 200 6.48 2.44 1.93
C VAL A 200 6.09 3.50 2.96
N ILE A 201 4.82 3.88 2.94
CA ILE A 201 4.19 4.77 3.90
C ILE A 201 3.24 3.92 4.74
N ILE A 202 3.40 3.95 6.06
CA ILE A 202 2.52 3.28 7.00
C ILE A 202 1.82 4.38 7.79
N ALA A 203 0.50 4.42 7.73
CA ALA A 203 -0.33 5.36 8.48
C ALA A 203 -1.25 4.57 9.41
N THR A 204 -0.96 4.64 10.70
CA THR A 204 -1.65 3.96 11.81
C THR A 204 -1.71 4.87 13.02
N ASP A 205 -2.59 4.58 13.97
CA ASP A 205 -2.83 5.39 15.16
C ASP A 205 -2.14 4.87 16.44
N GLY A 206 -1.29 3.83 16.35
CA GLY A 206 -0.51 3.29 17.48
C GLY A 206 0.51 2.22 17.12
#